data_AF-A0A150NLZ6-F1
#
_entry.id   AF-A0A150NLZ6-F1
#
_cell.length_a   1.000
_cell.length_b   1.000
_cell.length_c   1.000
_cell.angle_alpha   90.00
_cell.angle_beta   90.00
_cell.angle_gamma   90.00
#
_symmetry.space_group_name_H-M   'P 1'
#
loop_
_entity.id
_entity.type
_entity.pdbx_description
1 polymer ?
#
loop_
_entity_poly.entity_id
_entity_poly.type
_entity_poly.pdbx_seq_one_letter_code
_entity_poly.pdbx_strand_id
1 'polypeptide(L)' 'MAHLLEKTRKITSILKRSDEQLQEELPYNAITRQLADIIDCNACIVNSKGRLLGLFHALQNQYRSCRAVLPN' A
#
# COMPACT_ATOMS: atom_id res chain seq x y z
N MET A 1 -5.77 -16.09 -7.04
CA MET A 1 -5.31 -15.92 -5.63
C MET A 1 -3.81 -16.10 -5.58
N ALA A 2 -3.06 -15.08 -5.17
CA ALA A 2 -1.66 -15.28 -4.81
C ALA A 2 -1.58 -16.11 -3.51
N HIS A 3 -0.76 -17.16 -3.50
CA HIS A 3 -0.54 -17.99 -2.31
C HIS A 3 0.20 -17.16 -1.24
N LEU A 4 0.02 -17.47 0.05
CA LEU A 4 0.68 -16.74 1.16
C LEU A 4 2.20 -16.59 0.92
N LEU A 5 2.83 -17.64 0.41
CA LEU A 5 4.25 -17.67 0.04
C LEU A 5 4.63 -16.65 -1.06
N GLU A 6 3.74 -16.39 -2.01
CA GLU A 6 3.98 -15.41 -3.08
C GLU A 6 3.87 -13.98 -2.52
N LYS A 7 2.89 -13.73 -1.64
CA LYS A 7 2.75 -12.44 -0.95
C LYS A 7 3.98 -12.16 -0.07
N THR A 8 4.46 -13.15 0.69
CA THR A 8 5.67 -12.98 1.52
C THR A 8 6.93 -12.76 0.68
N ARG A 9 7.09 -13.47 -0.45
CA ARG A 9 8.21 -13.22 -1.39
C ARG A 9 8.21 -11.80 -1.95
N LYS A 10 7.04 -11.25 -2.29
CA LYS A 10 6.90 -9.85 -2.75
C LYS A 10 7.24 -8.84 -1.65
N ILE A 11 6.88 -9.12 -0.40
CA ILE A 11 7.29 -8.26 0.74
C ILE A 11 8.82 -8.31 0.90
N THR A 12 9.41 -9.51 0.87
CA THR A 12 10.87 -9.66 1.01
C THR A 12 11.65 -8.96 -0.10
N SER A 13 11.16 -8.94 -1.34
CA SER A 13 11.84 -8.23 -2.43
C SER A 13 11.83 -6.71 -2.25
N ILE A 14 10.77 -6.15 -1.68
CA ILE A 14 10.70 -4.72 -1.31
C ILE A 14 11.77 -4.40 -0.27
N LEU A 15 11.87 -5.21 0.79
CA LEU A 15 12.84 -5.00 1.87
C LEU A 15 14.28 -5.07 1.37
N LYS A 16 14.61 -6.03 0.49
CA LYS A 16 15.95 -6.16 -0.09
C LYS A 16 16.35 -4.96 -0.96
N ARG A 17 15.44 -4.42 -1.77
CA ARG A 17 15.71 -3.23 -2.60
C ARG A 17 15.89 -1.97 -1.76
N SER A 18 15.10 -1.82 -0.70
CA SER A 18 15.21 -0.68 0.20
C SER A 18 16.57 -0.64 0.91
N ASP A 19 17.14 -1.80 1.28
CA ASP A 19 18.46 -1.92 1.93
C ASP A 19 19.59 -1.34 1.07
N GLU A 20 19.52 -1.55 -0.25
CA GLU A 20 20.50 -1.07 -1.23
C GLU A 20 20.38 0.44 -1.51
N GLN A 21 19.23 1.07 -1.21
CA GLN A 21 18.90 2.45 -1.57
C GLN A 21 18.83 3.43 -0.37
N LEU A 22 19.36 3.05 0.81
CA LEU A 22 19.30 3.79 2.09
C LEU A 22 20.07 5.15 2.14
N GLN A 23 20.19 5.88 1.03
CA GLN A 23 20.88 7.19 1.01
C GLN A 23 19.97 8.41 0.84
N GLU A 24 18.68 8.24 0.54
CA GLU A 24 17.72 9.35 0.48
C GLU A 24 16.43 8.99 1.23
N GLU A 25 15.77 10.01 1.76
CA GLU A 25 14.54 9.97 2.57
C GLU A 25 13.62 8.79 2.22
N LEU A 26 13.36 7.91 3.20
CA LEU A 26 12.61 6.67 3.01
C LEU A 26 11.26 6.94 2.31
N PRO A 27 10.96 6.30 1.15
CA PRO A 27 9.77 6.60 0.37
C PRO A 27 8.52 5.92 0.97
N TYR A 28 8.06 6.42 2.13
CA TYR A 28 6.96 5.85 2.91
C TYR A 28 5.66 5.69 2.11
N ASN A 29 5.33 6.64 1.24
CA ASN A 29 4.17 6.54 0.35
C ASN A 29 4.27 5.37 -0.63
N ALA A 30 5.44 5.16 -1.23
CA ALA A 30 5.66 4.07 -2.19
C ALA A 30 5.60 2.69 -1.50
N ILE A 31 6.14 2.59 -0.28
CA ILE A 31 6.08 1.38 0.53
C ILE A 31 4.64 1.08 0.94
N THR A 32 3.90 2.09 1.42
CA THR A 32 2.50 1.94 1.84
C THR A 32 1.62 1.43 0.70
N ARG A 33 1.81 1.96 -0.52
CA ARG A 33 1.11 1.51 -1.73
C ARG A 33 1.43 0.07 -2.09
N GLN A 34 2.70 -0.28 -2.15
CA GLN A 34 3.12 -1.65 -2.49
C GLN A 34 2.62 -2.68 -1.46
N LEU A 35 2.65 -2.34 -0.17
CA LEU A 35 2.12 -3.21 0.89
C LEU A 35 0.61 -3.39 0.78
N ALA A 36 -0.12 -2.30 0.54
CA ALA A 36 -1.56 -2.34 0.32
C ALA A 36 -1.95 -3.21 -0.88
N ASP A 37 -1.23 -3.09 -2.00
CA ASP A 37 -1.47 -3.87 -3.21
C ASP A 37 -1.15 -5.37 -3.00
N ILE A 38 -0.16 -5.72 -2.17
CA ILE A 38 0.16 -7.12 -1.85
C ILE A 38 -0.89 -7.74 -0.91
N ILE A 39 -1.34 -6.97 0.08
CA ILE A 39 -2.23 -7.46 1.14
C ILE A 39 -3.71 -7.33 0.75
N ASP A 40 -4.02 -6.56 -0.29
CA ASP A 40 -5.37 -6.20 -0.74
C ASP A 40 -6.14 -5.40 0.34
N CYS A 41 -5.51 -4.38 0.93
CA CYS A 41 -6.09 -3.60 2.02
C CYS A 41 -5.82 -2.08 1.93
N ASN A 42 -6.50 -1.32 2.77
CA ASN A 42 -6.12 0.07 3.05
C ASN A 42 -4.95 0.07 4.03
N ALA A 43 -3.91 0.85 3.76
CA ALA A 43 -2.71 0.90 4.58
C ALA A 43 -2.31 2.33 4.91
N CYS A 44 -1.77 2.54 6.11
CA CYS A 44 -1.13 3.79 6.50
C CYS A 44 0.12 3.51 7.32
N ILE A 45 1.11 4.39 7.19
CA ILE A 45 2.33 4.39 8.01
C ILE A 45 2.30 5.65 8.86
N VAL A 46 2.36 5.46 10.18
CA VAL A 46 2.31 6.53 11.18
C VAL A 46 3.52 6.40 12.08
N ASN A 47 4.18 7.52 12.38
CA ASN A 47 5.31 7.51 13.31
C ASN A 47 4.85 7.50 14.77
N SER A 48 5.79 7.30 15.70
CA SER A 48 5.50 7.30 17.14
C SER A 48 4.93 8.61 17.69
N LYS A 49 5.05 9.72 16.94
CA LYS A 49 4.48 11.03 17.28
C LYS A 49 3.08 11.24 16.67
N GLY A 50 2.50 10.23 16.02
CA GLY A 50 1.19 10.33 15.37
C GLY A 50 1.19 11.07 14.04
N ARG A 51 2.36 11.37 13.43
CA ARG A 51 2.42 11.98 12.10
C ARG A 51 2.27 10.92 11.01
N LEU A 52 1.38 11.19 10.06
CA LEU A 52 1.18 10.37 8.87
C LEU A 52 2.39 10.51 7.93
N LEU A 53 3.05 9.40 7.65
CA LEU A 53 4.19 9.31 6.74
C LEU A 53 3.80 8.74 5.38
N GLY A 54 2.81 7.85 5.36
CA GLY A 54 2.27 7.30 4.12
C GLY A 54 0.83 6.87 4.25
N LEU A 55 0.05 7.07 3.20
CA LEU A 55 -1.35 6.65 3.12
C LEU A 55 -1.62 6.05 1.75
N PHE A 56 -2.23 4.86 1.75
CA PHE A 56 -2.81 4.27 0.57
C PHE A 56 -4.21 3.77 0.87
N HIS A 57 -5.16 4.24 0.07
CA HIS A 57 -6.55 3.94 0.23
C HIS A 57 -7.10 3.42 -1.08
N ALA A 58 -7.49 2.16 -1.10
CA ALA A 58 -8.03 1.48 -2.27
C ALA A 58 -9.53 1.80 -2.49
N LEU A 59 -9.95 3.06 -2.31
CA LEU A 59 -11.29 3.49 -2.77
C LEU A 59 -11.24 3.83 -4.25
N GLN A 60 -11.18 2.81 -5.10
CA GLN A 60 -11.73 2.91 -6.46
C GLN A 60 -12.75 1.81 -6.78
N ASN A 61 -12.82 0.71 -6.00
CA ASN A 61 -13.73 -0.38 -6.32
C ASN A 61 -15.11 -0.30 -5.65
N GLN A 62 -15.31 0.47 -4.59
CA GLN A 62 -16.63 0.59 -3.96
C GLN A 62 -17.49 1.73 -4.56
N TYR A 63 -16.86 2.76 -5.15
CA TYR A 63 -17.57 3.87 -5.80
C TYR A 63 -17.88 3.68 -7.30
N ARG A 64 -17.32 2.66 -7.97
CA ARG A 64 -17.76 2.32 -9.35
C ARG A 64 -19.13 1.63 -9.39
N SER A 65 -19.49 0.87 -8.36
CA SER A 65 -20.82 0.26 -8.25
C SER A 65 -21.90 1.30 -7.95
N CYS A 66 -21.62 2.24 -7.04
CA CYS A 66 -22.62 3.23 -6.62
C CYS A 66 -22.84 4.40 -7.60
N ARG A 67 -21.93 4.65 -8.56
CA ARG A 67 -22.12 5.69 -9.58
C ARG A 67 -23.00 5.24 -10.76
N ALA A 68 -23.30 3.94 -10.86
CA ALA A 68 -24.25 3.40 -11.83
C ALA A 68 -25.72 3.44 -11.36
N VAL A 69 -25.97 3.88 -10.12
CA VAL A 69 -27.32 3.90 -9.49
C VAL A 69 -27.69 5.33 -9.04
N LEU A 70 -27.38 6.33 -9.85
CA LEU A 70 -27.99 7.65 -9.73
C LEU A 70 -28.65 7.99 -11.07
N PRO A 71 -29.97 7.74 -11.23
CA PRO A 71 -30.72 8.35 -12.29
C PRO A 71 -30.82 9.87 -12.02
N ASN A 72 -30.82 10.65 -13.10
CA ASN A 72 -31.09 12.09 -13.08
C ASN A 72 -32.42 12.43 -12.40
#